data_AF-A0A7S4DZT9-F1
#
_entry.id   AF-A0A7S4DZT9-F1
#
_cell.length_a   1.000
_cell.length_b   1.000
_cell.length_c   1.000
_cell.angle_alpha   90.00
_cell.angle_beta   90.00
_cell.angle_gamma   90.00
#
_symmetry.space_group_name_H-M   'P 1'
#
loop_
_entity.id
_entity.type
_entity.pdbx_description
1 polymer ?
#
loop_
_entity_poly.entity_id
_entity_poly.type
_entity_poly.pdbx_seq_one_letter_code
_entity_poly.pdbx_strand_id
1 'polypeptide(L)'
;MDGPCIEDYLLDPELYVEIFKFLPGVEVAGNLRLVSTMWKERAADEILWRLVCSPKWPRLSRKGTLRRFKSWKEMFFRRPHVRFDGVYVLEKTYWKTCTVGDHMSLERETVKCSYYRYLRFFPNGEVAYALLNQEPKRALDWIHKGHRSMCVGRYKVKKKEVEVQVDVGYMMLYMKLKLLKRELFSRLKILRLEGLDKGEVTPFPVGMEPFYLYRVHRMK
;
A
#
# COMPACT_ATOMS: atom_id res chain seq x y z
N MET A 1 -8.09 39.66 21.10
CA MET A 1 -7.01 39.56 20.09
C MET A 1 -7.12 38.15 19.53
N ASP A 2 -7.88 38.00 18.46
CA ASP A 2 -7.93 36.74 17.74
C ASP A 2 -6.56 36.55 17.09
N GLY A 3 -5.90 35.42 17.39
CA GLY A 3 -4.62 35.09 16.76
C GLY A 3 -4.80 34.97 15.24
N PRO A 4 -3.70 35.09 14.47
CA PRO A 4 -3.76 34.95 13.01
C PRO A 4 -4.44 33.65 12.60
N CYS A 5 -5.31 33.74 11.59
CA CYS A 5 -6.01 32.59 11.04
C CYS A 5 -4.97 31.63 10.43
N ILE A 6 -5.26 30.32 10.41
CA ILE A 6 -4.38 29.34 9.75
C ILE A 6 -4.12 29.69 8.27
N GLU A 7 -5.03 30.44 7.65
CA GLU A 7 -4.90 30.94 6.30
C GLU A 7 -3.78 31.97 6.15
N ASP A 8 -3.51 32.78 7.18
CA ASP A 8 -2.44 33.78 7.18
C ASP A 8 -1.06 33.10 7.15
N TYR A 9 -0.93 31.95 7.81
CA TYR A 9 0.27 31.12 7.79
C TYR A 9 0.51 30.44 6.42
N LEU A 10 -0.55 30.18 5.65
CA LEU A 10 -0.46 29.58 4.31
C LEU A 10 -0.18 30.60 3.21
N LEU A 11 -0.12 31.89 3.56
CA LEU A 11 0.38 32.96 2.67
C LEU A 11 1.89 32.84 2.46
N ASP A 12 2.63 32.38 3.48
CA ASP A 12 4.07 32.16 3.41
C ASP A 12 4.40 30.93 2.54
N PRO A 13 5.13 31.11 1.42
CA PRO A 13 5.50 30.03 0.54
C PRO A 13 6.34 28.92 1.18
N GLU A 14 7.15 29.24 2.19
CA GLU A 14 8.01 28.24 2.84
C GLU A 14 7.22 27.37 3.81
N LEU A 15 6.24 27.96 4.50
CA LEU A 15 5.51 27.28 5.57
C LEU A 15 4.52 26.23 5.05
N TYR A 16 3.77 26.52 3.97
CA TYR A 16 2.84 25.51 3.44
C TYR A 16 3.57 24.30 2.88
N VAL A 17 4.77 24.48 2.32
CA VAL A 17 5.59 23.38 1.79
C VAL A 17 6.04 22.47 2.93
N GLU A 18 6.46 23.06 4.05
CA GLU A 18 6.88 22.34 5.25
C GLU A 18 5.73 21.52 5.86
N ILE A 19 4.50 22.00 5.77
CA ILE A 19 3.32 21.27 6.25
C ILE A 19 2.91 20.18 5.24
N PHE A 20 2.71 20.54 3.97
CA PHE A 20 2.12 19.65 2.96
C PHE A 20 3.05 18.52 2.55
N LYS A 21 4.38 18.65 2.69
CA LYS A 21 5.32 17.57 2.35
C LYS A 21 5.13 16.29 3.16
N PHE A 22 4.52 16.37 4.34
CA PHE A 22 4.24 15.22 5.20
C PHE A 22 2.97 14.47 4.78
N LEU A 23 2.12 15.07 3.96
CA LEU A 23 0.90 14.43 3.49
C LEU A 23 1.21 13.37 2.41
N PRO A 24 0.44 12.27 2.35
CA PRO A 24 0.51 11.35 1.23
C PRO A 24 0.28 12.12 -0.07
N GLY A 25 1.14 11.93 -1.07
CA GLY A 25 1.06 12.69 -2.33
C GLY A 25 -0.30 12.60 -3.06
N VAL A 26 -1.10 11.57 -2.77
CA VAL A 26 -2.47 11.49 -3.30
C VAL A 26 -3.48 12.38 -2.59
N GLU A 27 -3.27 12.66 -1.32
CA GLU A 27 -4.04 13.66 -0.58
C GLU A 27 -3.66 15.07 -1.06
N VAL A 28 -2.36 15.29 -1.34
CA VAL A 28 -1.88 16.52 -1.96
C VAL A 28 -2.55 16.73 -3.33
N ALA A 29 -2.59 15.71 -4.19
CA ALA A 29 -3.24 15.83 -5.50
C ALA A 29 -4.77 15.88 -5.48
N GLY A 30 -5.40 15.41 -4.41
CA GLY A 30 -6.85 15.26 -4.30
C GLY A 30 -7.41 16.19 -3.24
N ASN A 31 -7.42 15.74 -1.99
CA ASN A 31 -8.07 16.38 -0.85
C ASN A 31 -7.71 17.86 -0.69
N LEU A 32 -6.42 18.23 -0.76
CA LEU A 32 -6.02 19.64 -0.58
C LEU A 32 -6.66 20.56 -1.60
N ARG A 33 -6.81 20.11 -2.84
CA ARG A 33 -7.37 20.91 -3.94
C ARG A 33 -8.88 21.16 -3.78
N LEU A 34 -9.54 20.43 -2.87
CA LEU A 34 -10.96 20.55 -2.58
C LEU A 34 -11.24 21.45 -1.38
N VAL A 35 -10.22 21.88 -0.64
CA VAL A 35 -10.38 22.72 0.56
C VAL A 35 -10.68 24.17 0.16
N SER A 36 -9.82 24.78 -0.66
CA SER A 36 -10.01 26.14 -1.17
C SER A 36 -9.23 26.39 -2.47
N THR A 37 -9.45 27.53 -3.11
CA THR A 37 -8.68 27.99 -4.29
C THR A 37 -7.20 28.13 -3.96
N MET A 38 -6.87 28.73 -2.81
CA MET A 38 -5.49 28.87 -2.33
C MET A 38 -4.81 27.50 -2.16
N TRP A 39 -5.48 26.54 -1.50
CA TRP A 39 -4.89 25.20 -1.31
C TRP A 39 -4.73 24.46 -2.64
N LYS A 40 -5.65 24.66 -3.59
CA LYS A 40 -5.55 24.10 -4.94
C LYS A 40 -4.33 24.63 -5.70
N GLU A 41 -4.01 25.91 -5.55
CA GLU A 41 -2.82 26.55 -6.13
C GLU A 41 -1.55 26.02 -5.46
N ARG A 42 -1.49 26.00 -4.12
CA ARG A 42 -0.33 25.47 -3.37
C ARG A 42 -0.08 23.98 -3.62
N ALA A 43 -1.13 23.17 -3.76
CA ALA A 43 -1.04 21.76 -4.11
C ALA A 43 -0.54 21.50 -5.55
N ALA A 44 -0.47 22.54 -6.39
CA ALA A 44 0.14 22.49 -7.71
C ALA A 44 1.63 22.84 -7.72
N ASP A 45 2.19 23.30 -6.59
CA ASP A 45 3.60 23.71 -6.49
C ASP A 45 4.58 22.56 -6.77
N GLU A 46 5.48 22.81 -7.72
CA GLU A 46 6.48 21.87 -8.19
C GLU A 46 7.59 21.59 -7.15
N ILE A 47 7.88 22.55 -6.25
CA ILE A 47 8.80 22.36 -5.11
C ILE A 47 8.22 21.35 -4.13
N LEU A 48 6.94 21.51 -3.79
CA LEU A 48 6.21 20.55 -2.96
C LEU A 48 6.25 19.15 -3.59
N TRP A 49 5.93 19.03 -4.88
CA TRP A 49 5.96 17.73 -5.57
C TRP A 49 7.36 17.10 -5.63
N ARG A 50 8.41 17.92 -5.78
CA ARG A 50 9.81 17.45 -5.68
C ARG A 50 10.08 16.84 -4.30
N LEU A 51 9.65 17.50 -3.23
CA LEU A 51 9.82 17.02 -1.86
C LEU A 51 9.00 15.76 -1.59
N VAL A 52 7.77 15.66 -2.10
CA VAL A 52 6.92 14.46 -2.01
C VAL A 52 7.56 13.26 -2.75
N CYS A 53 8.25 13.50 -3.86
CA CYS A 53 8.90 12.48 -4.67
C CYS A 53 10.26 12.03 -4.14
N SER A 54 11.05 12.95 -3.57
CA SER A 54 12.46 12.72 -3.22
C SER A 54 12.68 11.50 -2.29
N PRO A 55 11.90 11.32 -1.19
CA PRO A 55 12.03 10.16 -0.31
C PRO A 55 11.72 8.82 -1.00
N LYS A 56 10.86 8.83 -2.03
CA LYS A 56 10.43 7.60 -2.73
C LYS A 56 11.48 7.11 -3.72
N TRP A 57 12.29 8.03 -4.26
CA TRP A 57 13.31 7.71 -5.25
C TRP A 57 14.62 8.47 -4.98
N PRO A 58 15.39 8.14 -3.93
CA PRO A 58 16.56 8.91 -3.50
C PRO A 58 17.64 9.13 -4.57
N ARG A 59 17.75 8.22 -5.55
CA ARG A 59 18.72 8.31 -6.68
C ARG A 59 18.27 9.25 -7.80
N LEU A 60 17.24 10.06 -7.54
CA LEU A 60 16.69 11.07 -8.44
C LEU A 60 17.70 12.14 -8.87
N SER A 61 18.73 12.38 -8.05
CA SER A 61 19.80 13.36 -8.28
C SER A 61 20.66 13.10 -9.53
N ARG A 62 20.54 11.92 -10.17
CA ARG A 62 21.22 11.68 -11.44
C ARG A 62 20.51 12.47 -12.55
N LYS A 63 21.24 13.43 -13.14
CA LYS A 63 20.83 14.26 -14.29
C LYS A 63 20.04 13.39 -15.28
N GLY A 64 18.76 13.73 -15.50
CA GLY A 64 17.94 13.10 -16.53
C GLY A 64 16.67 12.38 -16.07
N THR A 65 16.41 12.21 -14.76
CA THR A 65 15.19 11.51 -14.32
C THR A 65 13.91 12.28 -14.65
N LEU A 66 13.91 13.61 -14.51
CA LEU A 66 12.79 14.45 -14.95
C LEU A 66 12.67 14.49 -16.47
N ARG A 67 13.72 14.18 -17.27
CA ARG A 67 13.61 14.22 -18.75
C ARG A 67 12.56 13.27 -19.33
N ARG A 68 12.06 12.29 -18.54
CA ARG A 68 11.02 11.34 -18.95
C ARG A 68 9.60 11.75 -18.53
N PHE A 69 9.44 12.84 -17.78
CA PHE A 69 8.18 13.29 -17.20
C PHE A 69 8.06 14.81 -17.36
N LYS A 70 6.86 15.36 -17.57
CA LYS A 70 6.69 16.82 -17.72
C LYS A 70 6.75 17.55 -16.37
N SER A 71 6.47 16.86 -15.27
CA SER A 71 6.53 17.40 -13.91
C SER A 71 6.79 16.32 -12.85
N TRP A 72 7.16 16.73 -11.64
CA TRP A 72 7.25 15.87 -10.46
C TRP A 72 5.91 15.23 -10.12
N LYS A 73 4.81 15.98 -10.28
CA LYS A 73 3.45 15.45 -10.12
C LYS A 73 3.17 14.32 -11.12
N GLU A 74 3.48 14.52 -12.39
CA GLU A 74 3.31 13.47 -13.41
C GLU A 74 4.18 12.26 -13.08
N MET A 75 5.44 12.50 -12.69
CA MET A 75 6.35 11.44 -12.27
C MET A 75 5.78 10.64 -11.09
N PHE A 76 5.20 11.31 -10.10
CA PHE A 76 4.59 10.67 -8.94
C PHE A 76 3.53 9.64 -9.35
N PHE A 77 2.63 10.00 -10.26
CA PHE A 77 1.56 9.11 -10.72
C PHE A 77 2.05 8.02 -11.69
N ARG A 78 2.95 8.36 -12.62
CA ARG A 78 3.39 7.43 -13.68
C ARG A 78 4.49 6.47 -13.24
N ARG A 79 5.33 6.85 -12.27
CA ARG A 79 6.46 6.02 -11.82
C ARG A 79 6.00 5.07 -10.72
N PRO A 80 6.23 3.74 -10.88
CA PRO A 80 5.81 2.80 -9.87
C PRO A 80 6.51 2.98 -8.52
N HIS A 81 5.73 2.95 -7.44
CA HIS A 81 6.20 3.02 -6.06
C HIS A 81 5.21 2.35 -5.09
N VAL A 82 5.71 1.98 -3.91
CA VAL A 82 4.89 1.48 -2.81
C VAL A 82 4.08 2.64 -2.23
N ARG A 83 2.80 2.38 -1.95
CA ARG A 83 1.86 3.36 -1.43
C ARG A 83 1.57 3.11 0.04
N PHE A 84 1.28 4.20 0.75
CA PHE A 84 1.05 4.22 2.20
C PHE A 84 -0.38 4.67 2.56
N ASP A 85 -1.14 5.16 1.57
CA ASP A 85 -2.51 5.67 1.70
C ASP A 85 -3.58 4.56 1.64
N GLY A 86 -3.18 3.30 1.76
CA GLY A 86 -4.11 2.20 1.58
C GLY A 86 -3.52 0.85 1.99
N VAL A 87 -4.33 -0.18 1.77
CA VAL A 87 -3.99 -1.57 2.01
C VAL A 87 -3.95 -2.29 0.67
N TYR A 88 -2.87 -3.00 0.40
CA TYR A 88 -2.80 -3.91 -0.73
C TYR A 88 -3.53 -5.21 -0.36
N VAL A 89 -4.50 -5.59 -1.18
CA VAL A 89 -5.33 -6.77 -0.99
C VAL A 89 -5.14 -7.71 -2.16
N LEU A 90 -4.86 -8.98 -1.86
CA LEU A 90 -4.87 -10.07 -2.81
C LEU A 90 -5.93 -11.08 -2.36
N GLU A 91 -6.98 -11.23 -3.17
CA GLU A 91 -8.00 -12.25 -2.99
C GLU A 91 -7.55 -13.55 -3.65
N LYS A 92 -7.85 -14.66 -2.99
CA LYS A 92 -7.68 -16.01 -3.50
C LYS A 92 -8.93 -16.81 -3.21
N THR A 93 -9.40 -17.49 -4.23
CA THR A 93 -10.58 -18.35 -4.13
C THR A 93 -10.22 -19.75 -4.59
N TYR A 94 -10.72 -20.76 -3.88
CA TYR A 94 -10.70 -22.15 -4.30
C TYR A 94 -12.05 -22.79 -4.01
N TRP A 95 -12.32 -23.91 -4.67
CA TRP A 95 -13.52 -24.71 -4.45
C TRP A 95 -13.15 -25.92 -3.60
N LYS A 96 -13.89 -26.16 -2.52
CA LYS A 96 -13.71 -27.31 -1.63
C LYS A 96 -14.95 -28.17 -1.70
N THR A 97 -14.77 -29.46 -1.98
CA THR A 97 -15.84 -30.44 -1.85
C THR A 97 -16.05 -30.76 -0.37
N CYS A 98 -17.28 -30.64 0.10
CA CYS A 98 -17.66 -31.06 1.44
C CYS A 98 -17.99 -32.55 1.41
N THR A 99 -17.29 -33.35 2.22
CA THR A 99 -17.73 -34.72 2.51
C THR A 99 -18.69 -34.63 3.69
N VAL A 100 -19.97 -34.90 3.45
CA VAL A 100 -20.93 -35.15 4.53
C VAL A 100 -20.54 -36.48 5.19
N GLY A 101 -20.53 -36.53 6.53
CA GLY A 101 -20.10 -37.72 7.27
C GLY A 101 -20.87 -39.00 6.91
N ASP A 102 -20.31 -40.16 7.28
CA ASP A 102 -20.63 -41.54 6.86
C ASP A 102 -22.10 -42.02 6.99
N HIS A 103 -23.04 -41.15 7.37
CA HIS A 103 -24.45 -41.49 7.58
C HIS A 103 -25.45 -40.69 6.74
N MET A 104 -25.02 -39.80 5.85
CA MET A 104 -25.93 -39.10 4.94
C MET A 104 -25.44 -39.16 3.49
N SER A 105 -26.12 -39.99 2.70
CA SER A 105 -26.01 -40.04 1.25
C SER A 105 -26.68 -38.80 0.62
N LEU A 106 -26.04 -37.64 0.75
CA LEU A 106 -26.43 -36.42 0.05
C LEU A 106 -25.34 -36.05 -0.96
N GLU A 107 -25.77 -35.47 -2.08
CA GLU A 107 -24.93 -35.04 -3.19
C GLU A 107 -23.73 -34.21 -2.70
N ARG A 108 -22.55 -34.42 -3.30
CA ARG A 108 -21.32 -33.72 -2.92
C ARG A 108 -21.45 -32.22 -3.22
N GLU A 109 -21.85 -31.44 -2.24
CA GLU A 109 -21.88 -29.99 -2.36
C GLU A 109 -20.44 -29.43 -2.40
N THR A 110 -20.18 -28.61 -3.42
CA THR A 110 -18.89 -27.90 -3.56
C THR A 110 -19.06 -26.46 -3.10
N VAL A 111 -18.28 -26.05 -2.10
CA VAL A 111 -18.34 -24.72 -1.49
C VAL A 111 -17.17 -23.87 -1.98
N LYS A 112 -17.46 -22.62 -2.35
CA LYS A 112 -16.46 -21.60 -2.69
C LYS A 112 -15.85 -21.02 -1.42
N CYS A 113 -14.54 -21.16 -1.24
CA CYS A 113 -13.79 -20.57 -0.14
C CYS A 113 -12.92 -19.42 -0.66
N SER A 114 -13.00 -18.25 -0.02
CA SER A 114 -12.11 -17.12 -0.30
C SER A 114 -11.24 -16.79 0.91
N TYR A 115 -9.99 -16.44 0.66
CA TYR A 115 -9.11 -15.80 1.63
C TYR A 115 -8.42 -14.59 1.02
N TYR A 116 -8.02 -13.67 1.88
CA TYR A 116 -7.48 -12.36 1.54
C TYR A 116 -6.14 -12.18 2.23
N ARG A 117 -5.14 -11.82 1.43
CA ARG A 117 -3.82 -11.43 1.91
C ARG A 117 -3.73 -9.91 1.92
N TYR A 118 -3.45 -9.35 3.08
CA TYR A 118 -3.37 -7.91 3.31
C TYR A 118 -1.93 -7.49 3.54
N LEU A 119 -1.52 -6.40 2.90
CA LEU A 119 -0.24 -5.73 3.12
C LEU A 119 -0.47 -4.22 3.27
N ARG A 120 -0.14 -3.65 4.42
CA ARG A 120 -0.15 -2.20 4.66
C ARG A 120 1.26 -1.71 4.93
N PHE A 121 1.79 -0.90 4.04
CA PHE A 121 3.16 -0.37 4.13
C PHE A 121 3.19 0.96 4.88
N PHE A 122 4.26 1.19 5.63
CA PHE A 122 4.48 2.42 6.39
C PHE A 122 5.80 3.10 6.00
N PRO A 123 5.88 4.44 6.00
CA PRO A 123 7.08 5.17 5.57
C PRO A 123 8.38 4.80 6.30
N ASN A 124 8.28 4.28 7.53
CA ASN A 124 9.41 3.86 8.37
C ASN A 124 10.01 2.50 8.00
N GLY A 125 9.53 1.85 6.93
CA GLY A 125 10.03 0.54 6.48
C GLY A 125 9.34 -0.65 7.14
N GLU A 126 8.27 -0.42 7.92
CA GLU A 126 7.42 -1.48 8.45
C GLU A 126 6.30 -1.85 7.48
N VAL A 127 5.83 -3.08 7.60
CA VAL A 127 4.66 -3.57 6.86
C VAL A 127 3.79 -4.41 7.78
N ALA A 128 2.50 -4.09 7.86
CA ALA A 128 1.53 -4.94 8.52
C ALA A 128 0.99 -5.97 7.53
N TYR A 129 0.96 -7.23 7.93
CA TYR A 129 0.51 -8.37 7.16
C TYR A 129 -0.58 -9.18 7.90
N ALA A 130 -1.63 -9.57 7.16
CA ALA A 130 -2.64 -10.50 7.64
C ALA A 130 -3.10 -11.43 6.52
N LEU A 131 -3.50 -12.64 6.90
CA LEU A 131 -4.19 -13.60 6.05
C LEU A 131 -5.54 -13.90 6.72
N LEU A 132 -6.63 -13.46 6.10
CA LEU A 132 -7.98 -13.52 6.69
C LEU A 132 -8.98 -14.09 5.70
N ASN A 133 -10.11 -14.61 6.16
CA ASN A 133 -11.24 -15.01 5.32
C ASN A 133 -12.31 -13.91 5.17
N GLN A 134 -12.05 -12.71 5.69
CA GLN A 134 -12.93 -11.55 5.61
C GLN A 134 -12.50 -10.62 4.49
N GLU A 135 -13.48 -10.19 3.70
CA GLU A 135 -13.32 -9.14 2.69
C GLU A 135 -12.88 -7.80 3.29
N PRO A 136 -12.26 -6.90 2.49
CA PRO A 136 -11.72 -5.65 2.99
C PRO A 136 -12.72 -4.84 3.81
N LYS A 137 -13.96 -4.70 3.33
CA LYS A 137 -15.00 -3.93 4.02
C LYS A 137 -15.21 -4.34 5.49
N ARG A 138 -15.02 -5.62 5.82
CA ARG A 138 -15.15 -6.15 7.19
C ARG A 138 -13.82 -6.20 7.95
N ALA A 139 -12.70 -6.31 7.23
CA ALA A 139 -11.38 -6.46 7.84
C ALA A 139 -10.66 -5.13 8.11
N LEU A 140 -11.09 -4.02 7.51
CA LEU A 140 -10.35 -2.74 7.57
C LEU A 140 -10.12 -2.22 8.99
N ASP A 141 -11.11 -2.37 9.86
CA ASP A 141 -10.99 -1.95 11.27
C ASP A 141 -9.86 -2.71 11.98
N TRP A 142 -9.58 -3.93 11.52
CA TRP A 142 -8.50 -4.77 12.03
C TRP A 142 -7.17 -4.53 11.33
N ILE A 143 -7.15 -3.89 10.16
CA ILE A 143 -5.93 -3.71 9.34
C ILE A 143 -5.20 -2.42 9.74
N HIS A 144 -4.81 -2.38 11.00
CA HIS A 144 -3.96 -1.33 11.57
C HIS A 144 -2.77 -1.93 12.31
N LYS A 145 -1.69 -1.15 12.40
CA LYS A 145 -0.51 -1.55 13.17
C LYS A 145 -0.93 -1.78 14.62
N GLY A 146 -0.62 -2.95 15.16
CA GLY A 146 -0.88 -3.30 16.56
C GLY A 146 -2.19 -4.08 16.81
N HIS A 147 -3.02 -4.31 15.80
CA HIS A 147 -4.15 -5.22 15.96
C HIS A 147 -3.67 -6.67 16.11
N ARG A 148 -4.33 -7.48 16.96
CA ARG A 148 -3.96 -8.89 17.21
C ARG A 148 -3.92 -9.78 15.95
N SER A 149 -4.74 -9.46 14.95
CA SER A 149 -4.78 -10.19 13.69
C SER A 149 -3.70 -9.74 12.69
N MET A 150 -2.88 -8.75 13.05
CA MET A 150 -1.84 -8.16 12.21
C MET A 150 -0.47 -8.53 12.73
N CYS A 151 0.31 -9.17 11.86
CA CYS A 151 1.74 -9.37 12.08
C CYS A 151 2.49 -8.15 11.52
N VAL A 152 3.47 -7.65 12.26
CA VAL A 152 4.31 -6.53 11.80
C VAL A 152 5.65 -7.07 11.36
N GLY A 153 6.04 -6.71 10.14
CA GLY A 153 7.34 -7.05 9.58
C GLY A 153 8.03 -5.84 8.97
N ARG A 154 9.03 -6.11 8.14
CA ARG A 154 9.87 -5.09 7.48
C ARG A 154 9.82 -5.27 5.97
N TYR A 155 9.97 -4.17 5.26
CA TYR A 155 10.11 -4.20 3.80
C TYR A 155 11.28 -3.35 3.31
N LYS A 156 11.78 -3.71 2.13
CA LYS A 156 12.81 -2.97 1.39
C LYS A 156 12.40 -2.86 -0.07
N VAL A 157 12.59 -1.68 -0.67
CA VAL A 157 12.31 -1.45 -2.08
C VAL A 157 13.62 -1.38 -2.86
N LYS A 158 13.77 -2.24 -3.86
CA LYS A 158 14.92 -2.24 -4.79
C LYS A 158 14.42 -2.13 -6.22
N LYS A 159 14.65 -0.98 -6.86
CA LYS A 159 14.19 -0.68 -8.24
C LYS A 159 12.66 -0.82 -8.39
N LYS A 160 12.20 -1.98 -8.90
CA LYS A 160 10.79 -2.34 -9.13
C LYS A 160 10.37 -3.55 -8.30
N GLU A 161 11.20 -3.97 -7.35
CA GLU A 161 10.94 -5.11 -6.49
C GLU A 161 10.79 -4.65 -5.04
N VAL A 162 9.90 -5.31 -4.31
CA VAL A 162 9.68 -5.10 -2.89
C VAL A 162 9.93 -6.42 -2.20
N GLU A 163 10.89 -6.45 -1.28
CA GLU A 163 11.17 -7.58 -0.41
C GLU A 163 10.45 -7.32 0.91
N VAL A 164 9.64 -8.28 1.36
CA VAL A 164 8.88 -8.21 2.61
C VAL A 164 9.27 -9.42 3.46
N GLN A 165 9.46 -9.17 4.76
CA GLN A 165 9.79 -10.17 5.77
C GLN A 165 8.86 -9.96 6.96
N VAL A 166 8.10 -10.99 7.34
CA VAL A 166 7.14 -10.89 8.45
C VAL A 166 7.19 -12.15 9.30
N ASP A 167 7.34 -12.00 10.61
CA ASP A 167 7.12 -13.08 11.57
C ASP A 167 5.63 -13.26 11.78
N VAL A 168 5.10 -14.46 11.49
CA VAL A 168 3.69 -14.80 11.71
C VAL A 168 3.46 -15.69 12.95
N GLY A 169 4.46 -15.81 13.81
CA GLY A 169 4.42 -16.53 15.09
C GLY A 169 4.86 -17.99 14.99
N TYR A 170 4.62 -18.64 13.85
CA TYR A 170 5.02 -20.04 13.61
C TYR A 170 6.01 -20.20 12.45
N MET A 171 6.29 -19.13 11.69
CA MET A 171 7.31 -19.10 10.65
C MET A 171 7.67 -17.65 10.30
N MET A 172 8.83 -17.47 9.69
CA MET A 172 9.20 -16.22 9.01
C MET A 172 8.75 -16.26 7.56
N LEU A 173 7.80 -15.40 7.19
CA LEU A 173 7.35 -15.26 5.80
C LEU A 173 8.25 -14.30 5.01
N TYR A 174 8.76 -14.79 3.89
CA TYR A 174 9.50 -14.04 2.89
C TYR A 174 8.65 -13.86 1.64
N MET A 175 8.45 -12.61 1.23
CA MET A 175 7.70 -12.25 0.04
C MET A 175 8.55 -11.38 -0.89
N LYS A 176 8.67 -11.80 -2.14
CA LYS A 176 9.24 -10.97 -3.21
C LYS A 176 8.12 -10.49 -4.11
N LEU A 177 7.93 -9.18 -4.21
CA LEU A 177 6.86 -8.55 -4.98
C LEU A 177 7.44 -7.72 -6.12
N LYS A 178 6.69 -7.60 -7.22
CA LYS A 178 6.99 -6.72 -8.35
C LYS A 178 6.01 -5.55 -8.39
N LEU A 179 6.54 -4.34 -8.47
CA LEU A 179 5.78 -3.13 -8.78
C LEU A 179 5.40 -3.14 -10.26
N LEU A 180 4.09 -3.27 -10.53
CA LEU A 180 3.52 -3.21 -11.87
C LEU A 180 3.11 -1.77 -12.21
N LYS A 181 3.37 -1.38 -13.46
CA LYS A 181 2.97 -0.08 -14.02
C LYS A 181 1.50 -0.15 -14.46
N ARG A 182 0.72 0.89 -14.13
CA ARG A 182 -0.57 1.21 -14.77
C ARG A 182 -0.65 2.72 -15.00
N GLU A 183 -1.67 3.18 -15.72
CA GLU A 183 -1.79 4.60 -16.10
C GLU A 183 -1.85 5.56 -14.91
N LEU A 184 -2.44 5.14 -13.79
CA LEU A 184 -2.64 6.01 -12.62
C LEU A 184 -2.02 5.48 -11.32
N PHE A 185 -2.01 4.17 -11.09
CA PHE A 185 -1.58 3.59 -9.80
C PHE A 185 -0.79 2.29 -9.95
N SER A 186 0.15 2.08 -9.03
CA SER A 186 0.97 0.87 -8.97
C SER A 186 0.21 -0.29 -8.34
N ARG A 187 0.33 -1.49 -8.92
CA ARG A 187 -0.06 -2.74 -8.28
C ARG A 187 1.18 -3.51 -7.81
N LEU A 188 1.00 -4.41 -6.86
CA LEU A 188 2.05 -5.35 -6.46
C LEU A 188 1.69 -6.74 -6.96
N LYS A 189 2.63 -7.47 -7.54
CA LYS A 189 2.45 -8.88 -7.90
C LYS A 189 3.42 -9.73 -7.11
N ILE A 190 2.96 -10.83 -6.53
CA ILE A 190 3.87 -11.79 -5.88
C ILE A 190 4.69 -12.48 -6.96
N LEU A 191 6.01 -12.47 -6.80
CA LEU A 191 6.96 -13.26 -7.58
C LEU A 191 7.39 -14.52 -6.83
N ARG A 192 7.53 -14.43 -5.50
CA ARG A 192 7.96 -15.53 -4.62
C ARG A 192 7.32 -15.35 -3.25
N LEU A 193 6.88 -16.44 -2.65
CA LEU A 193 6.34 -16.51 -1.29
C LEU A 193 6.87 -17.77 -0.62
N GLU A 194 7.54 -17.61 0.51
CA GLU A 194 8.20 -18.70 1.23
C GLU A 194 8.04 -18.52 2.73
N GLY A 195 7.98 -19.63 3.46
CA GLY A 195 8.07 -19.68 4.91
C GLY A 195 9.40 -20.29 5.31
N LEU A 196 10.04 -19.74 6.32
CA LEU A 196 11.18 -20.32 7.00
C LEU A 196 10.75 -20.69 8.42
N ASP A 197 10.80 -21.99 8.73
CA ASP A 197 10.60 -22.50 10.10
C ASP A 197 11.74 -23.46 10.43
N LYS A 198 12.39 -23.28 11.59
CA LYS A 198 13.51 -24.13 12.08
C LYS A 198 14.61 -24.47 11.04
N GLY A 199 14.88 -23.55 10.10
CA GLY A 199 15.89 -23.75 9.05
C GLY A 199 15.35 -24.40 7.77
N GLU A 200 14.12 -24.90 7.77
CA GLU A 200 13.45 -25.45 6.60
C GLU A 200 12.71 -24.35 5.83
N VAL A 201 12.92 -24.32 4.51
CA VAL A 201 12.28 -23.36 3.61
C VAL A 201 11.13 -24.04 2.88
N THR A 202 9.91 -23.59 3.14
CA THR A 202 8.69 -24.07 2.47
C THR A 202 8.21 -23.05 1.43
N PRO A 203 8.22 -23.37 0.13
CA PRO A 203 7.63 -22.50 -0.89
C PRO A 203 6.10 -22.60 -0.88
N PHE A 204 5.43 -21.47 -1.09
CA PHE A 204 3.98 -21.41 -1.24
C PHE A 204 3.57 -21.06 -2.67
N PRO A 205 2.44 -21.59 -3.17
CA PRO A 205 1.98 -21.30 -4.52
C PRO A 205 1.67 -19.82 -4.70
N VAL A 206 2.20 -19.24 -5.79
CA VAL A 206 1.95 -17.85 -6.18
C VAL A 206 1.10 -17.85 -7.45
N GLY A 207 -0.10 -17.27 -7.39
CA GLY A 207 -0.94 -17.14 -8.59
C GLY A 207 -0.57 -15.92 -9.44
N MET A 208 -1.30 -15.74 -10.53
CA MET A 208 -1.02 -14.67 -11.48
C MET A 208 -1.54 -13.29 -11.04
N GLU A 209 -2.50 -13.29 -10.11
CA GLU A 209 -3.25 -12.12 -9.69
C GLU A 209 -2.37 -11.14 -8.90
N PRO A 210 -2.37 -9.86 -9.25
CA PRO A 210 -1.71 -8.84 -8.46
C PRO A 210 -2.60 -8.39 -7.29
N PHE A 211 -1.97 -7.92 -6.22
CA PHE A 211 -2.65 -7.10 -5.24
C PHE A 211 -3.25 -5.86 -5.89
N TYR A 212 -4.51 -5.58 -5.57
CA TYR A 212 -5.11 -4.27 -5.80
C TYR A 212 -4.96 -3.40 -4.55
N LEU A 213 -4.99 -2.08 -4.73
CA LEU A 213 -4.96 -1.15 -3.60
C LEU A 213 -6.39 -0.82 -3.18
N TYR A 214 -6.75 -1.20 -1.95
CA TYR A 214 -7.95 -0.73 -1.29
C TYR A 214 -7.61 0.54 -0.50
N ARG A 215 -8.20 1.67 -0.87
CA ARG A 215 -8.00 2.94 -0.14
C ARG A 215 -8.75 2.89 1.18
N VAL A 216 -8.02 3.11 2.27
CA VAL A 216 -8.64 3.33 3.57
C VAL A 216 -9.20 4.76 3.53
N HIS A 217 -10.46 4.91 3.12
CA HIS A 217 -11.17 6.12 3.50
C HIS A 217 -11.33 6.01 5.01
N ARG A 218 -10.79 6.97 5.77
CA ARG A 218 -11.24 7.14 7.15
C ARG A 218 -12.76 7.33 7.06
N MET A 219 -13.53 6.31 7.41
CA MET A 219 -14.91 6.54 7.78
C MET A 219 -14.83 7.48 8.98
N LYS A 220 -15.50 8.62 8.86
CA LYS A 220 -15.64 9.60 9.94
C LYS A 220 -16.30 8.95 11.13
#